data_AF-A0A7X6P925-F1
#
_entry.id   AF-A0A7X6P925-F1
#
_cell.length_a   1.000
_cell.length_b   1.000
_cell.length_c   1.000
_cell.angle_alpha   90.00
_cell.angle_beta   90.00
_cell.angle_gamma   90.00
#
_symmetry.space_group_name_H-M   'P 1'
#
loop_
_entity.id
_entity.type
_entity.pdbx_description
1 polymer ?
#
loop_
_entity_poly.entity_id
_entity_poly.type
_entity_poly.pdbx_seq_one_letter_code
_entity_poly.pdbx_strand_id
1 'polypeptide(L)'
;AKRIEAYDNSLKYEESAEIALILADHWNKQKNWDKVITYATKAINANPSNAAAYLLRGNAYYMKKNYAAAKADLQRIQNDPTYGKSASDILKKIK
;
A
#
# COMPACT_ATOMS: atom_id res chain seq x y z
N ALA A 1 -15.92 -10.54 -1.75
CA ALA A 1 -16.04 -9.97 -3.11
C ALA A 1 -17.10 -8.87 -3.19
N LYS A 2 -18.39 -9.14 -2.90
CA LYS A 2 -19.50 -8.16 -3.04
C LYS A 2 -19.38 -6.81 -2.30
N ARG A 3 -18.54 -6.71 -1.25
CA ARG A 3 -18.36 -5.44 -0.50
C ARG A 3 -17.53 -4.41 -1.28
N ILE A 4 -16.62 -4.83 -2.15
CA ILE A 4 -15.65 -3.92 -2.77
C ILE A 4 -16.19 -3.25 -4.04
N GLU A 5 -17.00 -3.97 -4.81
CA GLU A 5 -17.76 -3.38 -5.91
C GLU A 5 -18.84 -2.39 -5.41
N ALA A 6 -19.42 -2.62 -4.23
CA ALA A 6 -20.36 -1.69 -3.61
C ALA A 6 -19.70 -0.38 -3.13
N TYR A 7 -18.39 -0.38 -2.86
CA TYR A 7 -17.65 0.83 -2.49
C TYR A 7 -17.42 1.77 -3.67
N ASP A 8 -17.39 1.27 -4.92
CA ASP A 8 -17.20 2.08 -6.13
C ASP A 8 -18.46 2.92 -6.46
N ASN A 9 -19.65 2.41 -6.12
CA ASN A 9 -20.94 3.07 -6.37
C ASN A 9 -21.41 4.02 -5.26
N SER A 10 -20.72 4.08 -4.11
CA SER A 10 -21.10 4.93 -2.98
C SER A 10 -20.23 6.19 -2.93
N LEU A 11 -20.42 7.05 -3.94
CA LEU A 11 -19.79 8.37 -4.17
C LEU A 11 -19.92 9.40 -3.01
N LYS A 12 -20.25 8.99 -1.79
CA LYS A 12 -20.49 9.88 -0.63
C LYS A 12 -20.02 9.37 0.75
N TYR A 13 -19.31 8.25 0.85
CA TYR A 13 -18.70 7.86 2.13
C TYR A 13 -17.19 8.05 2.06
N GLU A 14 -16.84 9.28 2.43
CA GLU A 14 -15.54 9.95 2.50
C GLU A 14 -14.34 9.03 2.68
N GLU A 15 -13.36 9.19 1.78
CA GLU A 15 -11.97 9.61 2.06
C GLU A 15 -11.26 9.09 3.33
N SER A 16 -11.72 7.99 3.93
CA SER A 16 -11.10 7.43 5.11
C SER A 16 -9.87 6.63 4.70
N ALA A 17 -8.77 6.88 5.40
CA ALA A 17 -7.53 6.12 5.24
C ALA A 17 -7.78 4.60 5.28
N GLU A 18 -8.79 4.19 6.04
CA GLU A 18 -9.18 2.80 6.26
C GLU A 18 -9.77 2.15 5.01
N ILE A 19 -10.74 2.77 4.33
CA ILE A 19 -11.31 2.22 3.08
C ILE A 19 -10.23 2.18 2.00
N ALA A 20 -9.42 3.22 1.89
CA ALA A 20 -8.31 3.26 0.95
C ALA A 20 -7.30 2.11 1.19
N LEU A 21 -7.00 1.79 2.45
CA LEU A 21 -6.14 0.67 2.81
C LEU A 21 -6.77 -0.70 2.43
N ILE A 22 -8.06 -0.88 2.70
CA ILE A 22 -8.79 -2.11 2.33
C ILE A 22 -8.78 -2.32 0.81
N LEU A 23 -8.99 -1.25 0.04
CA LEU A 23 -8.94 -1.30 -1.42
C LEU A 23 -7.53 -1.62 -1.91
N ALA A 24 -6.49 -1.02 -1.33
CA ALA A 24 -5.11 -1.35 -1.65
C ALA A 24 -4.79 -2.83 -1.41
N ASP A 25 -5.19 -3.39 -0.27
CA ASP A 25 -5.00 -4.82 0.03
C ASP A 25 -5.74 -5.73 -0.95
N HIS A 26 -6.99 -5.39 -1.29
CA HIS A 26 -7.75 -6.13 -2.28
C HIS A 26 -7.09 -6.16 -3.65
N TRP A 27 -6.64 -5.01 -4.14
CA TRP A 27 -5.93 -4.93 -5.42
C TRP A 27 -4.55 -5.60 -5.36
N ASN A 28 -3.91 -5.63 -4.19
CA ASN A 28 -2.66 -6.35 -3.97
C ASN A 28 -2.86 -7.86 -4.11
N LYS A 29 -3.95 -8.41 -3.56
CA LYS A 29 -4.35 -9.82 -3.78
C LYS A 29 -4.60 -10.15 -5.24
N GLN A 30 -5.13 -9.18 -6.01
CA GLN A 30 -5.33 -9.30 -7.46
C GLN A 30 -4.08 -8.95 -8.28
N LYS A 31 -2.96 -8.62 -7.65
CA LYS A 31 -1.71 -8.21 -8.31
C LYS A 31 -1.85 -7.01 -9.25
N ASN A 32 -2.88 -6.17 -9.03
CA ASN A 32 -3.06 -4.94 -9.79
C ASN A 32 -2.28 -3.80 -9.13
N TRP A 33 -0.99 -3.74 -9.44
CA TRP A 33 -0.04 -2.85 -8.77
C TRP A 33 -0.37 -1.36 -8.93
N ASP A 34 -0.92 -0.95 -10.06
CA ASP A 34 -1.33 0.45 -10.30
C ASP A 34 -2.45 0.89 -9.37
N LYS A 35 -3.45 0.02 -9.17
CA LYS A 35 -4.51 0.28 -8.20
C LYS A 35 -3.98 0.23 -6.77
N VAL A 36 -3.07 -0.70 -6.43
CA VAL A 36 -2.41 -0.71 -5.11
C VAL A 36 -1.74 0.64 -4.85
N ILE A 37 -0.94 1.14 -5.79
CA ILE A 37 -0.24 2.43 -5.65
C ILE A 37 -1.23 3.58 -5.44
N THR A 38 -2.32 3.60 -6.23
CA THR A 38 -3.35 4.64 -6.14
C THR A 38 -4.00 4.66 -4.75
N TYR A 39 -4.52 3.54 -4.29
CA TYR A 39 -5.26 3.49 -3.02
C TYR A 39 -4.34 3.54 -1.79
N ALA A 40 -3.15 2.95 -1.85
CA ALA A 40 -2.16 3.09 -0.78
C ALA A 40 -1.68 4.54 -0.66
N THR A 41 -1.55 5.28 -1.77
CA THR A 41 -1.25 6.71 -1.73
C THR A 41 -2.36 7.52 -1.06
N LYS A 42 -3.63 7.22 -1.37
CA LYS A 42 -4.77 7.84 -0.66
C LYS A 42 -4.72 7.54 0.84
N ALA A 43 -4.45 6.30 1.23
CA ALA A 43 -4.32 5.91 2.63
C ALA A 43 -3.17 6.65 3.35
N ILE A 44 -2.03 6.84 2.67
CA ILE A 44 -0.89 7.61 3.19
C ILE A 44 -1.21 9.10 3.29
N ASN A 45 -1.90 9.68 2.32
CA ASN A 45 -2.28 11.10 2.36
C ASN A 45 -3.24 11.39 3.53
N ALA A 46 -4.15 10.46 3.81
CA ALA A 46 -5.08 10.58 4.93
C ALA A 46 -4.43 10.24 6.29
N ASN A 47 -3.49 9.28 6.33
CA ASN A 47 -2.69 8.98 7.52
C ASN A 47 -1.21 8.74 7.13
N PRO A 48 -0.37 9.78 7.24
CA PRO A 48 1.04 9.71 6.85
C PRO A 48 1.90 8.74 7.66
N SER A 49 1.38 8.21 8.78
CA SER A 49 2.06 7.25 9.66
C SER A 49 1.60 5.80 9.44
N ASN A 50 0.74 5.55 8.44
CA ASN A 50 0.20 4.21 8.20
C ASN A 50 1.24 3.27 7.56
N ALA A 51 1.91 2.47 8.40
CA ALA A 51 2.96 1.56 7.97
C ALA A 51 2.47 0.49 6.98
N ALA A 52 1.24 0.00 7.12
CA ALA A 52 0.66 -0.98 6.19
C ALA A 52 0.52 -0.41 4.76
N ALA A 53 0.11 0.86 4.65
CA ALA A 53 -0.02 1.52 3.36
C ALA A 53 1.34 1.70 2.66
N TYR A 54 2.39 2.08 3.41
CA TYR A 54 3.76 2.13 2.86
C TYR A 54 4.26 0.75 2.45
N LEU A 55 3.98 -0.30 3.22
CA LEU A 55 4.38 -1.66 2.84
C LEU A 55 3.72 -2.10 1.53
N LEU A 56 2.41 -1.89 1.40
CA LEU A 56 1.65 -2.22 0.20
C LEU A 56 2.17 -1.46 -1.02
N ARG A 57 2.38 -0.14 -0.89
CA ARG A 57 2.88 0.69 -1.98
C ARG A 57 4.32 0.35 -2.35
N GLY A 58 5.19 0.14 -1.36
CA GLY A 58 6.57 -0.28 -1.55
C GLY A 58 6.68 -1.64 -2.25
N ASN A 59 5.85 -2.61 -1.87
CA ASN A 59 5.76 -3.90 -2.55
C ASN A 59 5.26 -3.75 -4.00
N ALA A 60 4.22 -2.94 -4.22
CA ALA A 60 3.72 -2.68 -5.58
C ALA A 60 4.79 -2.03 -6.47
N TYR A 61 5.55 -1.05 -5.96
CA TYR A 61 6.68 -0.48 -6.68
C TYR A 61 7.79 -1.49 -6.96
N TYR A 62 8.11 -2.37 -6.00
CA TYR A 62 9.06 -3.46 -6.19
C TYR A 62 8.62 -4.40 -7.32
N MET A 63 7.35 -4.78 -7.34
CA MET A 63 6.78 -5.64 -8.40
C MET A 63 6.79 -4.95 -9.77
N LYS A 64 6.64 -3.62 -9.81
CA LYS A 64 6.81 -2.80 -11.02
C LYS A 64 8.27 -2.50 -11.36
N LYS A 65 9.24 -3.06 -10.63
CA LYS A 65 10.69 -2.77 -10.76
C LYS A 65 11.07 -1.30 -10.57
N ASN A 66 10.19 -0.50 -9.97
CA ASN A 66 10.52 0.85 -9.52
C ASN A 66 11.19 0.78 -8.15
N TYR A 67 12.45 0.33 -8.17
CA TYR A 67 13.22 0.05 -6.97
C TYR A 67 13.53 1.29 -6.13
N ALA A 68 13.65 2.46 -6.76
CA ALA A 68 13.87 3.71 -6.05
C ALA A 68 12.67 4.08 -5.17
N ALA A 69 11.46 4.05 -5.74
CA ALA A 69 10.23 4.32 -5.00
C ALA A 69 9.95 3.24 -3.94
N ALA A 70 10.23 1.97 -4.26
CA ALA A 70 10.12 0.88 -3.30
C ALA A 70 11.06 1.08 -2.10
N LYS A 71 12.35 1.38 -2.34
CA LYS A 71 13.32 1.65 -1.27
C LYS A 71 12.85 2.80 -0.37
N ALA A 72 12.37 3.90 -0.96
CA ALA A 72 11.90 5.07 -0.22
C ALA A 72 10.74 4.76 0.73
N ASP A 73 9.73 4.01 0.28
CA ASP A 73 8.59 3.63 1.12
C ASP A 73 8.98 2.60 2.20
N LEU A 74 9.78 1.59 1.84
CA LEU A 74 10.14 0.50 2.75
C LEU A 74 11.10 0.96 3.86
N GLN A 75 12.01 1.90 3.57
CA GLN A 75 12.92 2.46 4.58
C GLN A 75 12.17 3.24 5.67
N ARG A 76 11.04 3.87 5.35
CA ARG A 76 10.23 4.59 6.36
C ARG A 76 9.68 3.67 7.43
N ILE A 77 9.41 2.41 7.08
CA ILE A 77 8.76 1.44 7.96
C ILE A 77 9.70 0.34 8.42
N GLN A 78 10.99 0.38 8.08
CA GLN A 78 11.93 -0.71 8.39
C GLN A 78 12.07 -1.01 9.90
N ASN A 79 11.81 -0.01 10.75
CA ASN A 79 11.83 -0.12 12.21
C ASN A 79 10.43 -0.31 12.82
N ASP A 80 9.38 -0.41 11.99
CA ASP A 80 8.03 -0.66 12.47
C ASP A 80 7.96 -2.06 13.11
N PRO A 81 7.38 -2.21 14.31
CA PRO A 81 7.38 -3.50 15.02
C PRO A 81 6.56 -4.59 14.31
N THR A 82 5.62 -4.21 13.45
CA THR A 82 4.74 -5.14 12.74
C THR A 82 5.25 -5.42 11.33
N TYR A 83 5.67 -4.38 10.61
CA TYR A 83 5.99 -4.46 9.18
C TYR A 83 7.49 -4.31 8.86
N GLY A 84 8.32 -3.92 9.82
CA GLY A 84 9.74 -3.65 9.61
C GLY A 84 10.54 -4.85 9.12
N LYS A 85 10.20 -6.05 9.60
CA LYS A 85 10.81 -7.29 9.10
C LYS A 85 10.50 -7.52 7.62
N SER A 86 9.22 -7.44 7.23
CA SER A 86 8.81 -7.59 5.84
C SER A 86 9.43 -6.52 4.93
N ALA A 87 9.51 -5.27 5.42
CA ALA A 87 10.15 -4.19 4.69
C ALA A 87 11.63 -4.46 4.47
N SER A 88 12.34 -4.89 5.51
CA SER A 88 13.76 -5.26 5.45
C SER A 88 14.02 -6.42 4.49
N ASP A 89 13.14 -7.42 4.47
CA ASP A 89 13.26 -8.58 3.57
C ASP A 89 13.12 -8.19 2.10
N ILE A 90 12.25 -7.21 1.79
CA ILE A 90 12.14 -6.67 0.42
C ILE A 90 13.35 -5.80 0.10
N LEU A 91 13.77 -4.92 1.01
CA LEU A 91 14.94 -4.05 0.83
C LEU A 91 16.20 -4.85 0.48
N LYS A 92 16.44 -5.99 1.14
CA LYS A 92 17.59 -6.87 0.84
C LYS A 92 17.55 -7.45 -0.58
N LYS A 93 16.38 -7.62 -1.18
CA LYS A 93 16.22 -8.11 -2.56
C LYS A 93 16.50 -7.00 -3.58
N ILE A 94 16.31 -5.75 -3.18
CA ILE A 94 16.65 -4.58 -3.99
C ILE A 94 18.13 -4.29 -3.80
N LYS A 95 18.97 -4.96 -4.61
CA LYS A 95 20.41 -4.72 -4.66
C LYS A 95 20.75 -3.22 -4.80
#